data_AF-A0A7C4EEE2-F1
#
_entry.id   AF-A0A7C4EEE2-F1
#
_cell.length_a   1.000
_cell.length_b   1.000
_cell.length_c   1.000
_cell.angle_alpha   90.00
_cell.angle_beta   90.00
_cell.angle_gamma   90.00
#
_symmetry.space_group_name_H-M   'P 1'
#
loop_
_entity.id
_entity.type
_entity.pdbx_description
1 polymer ?
#
loop_
_entity_poly.entity_id
_entity_poly.type
_entity_poly.pdbx_seq_one_letter_code
_entity_poly.pdbx_strand_id
1 'polypeptide(L)'
;MREEPEQDPESRGGDPAELARERVEELRMHAQLYATFEGTRKLDAVVRPGFDPKLARDIQQRMARLEKRKVGETPVIDQPGHRDASRLLNVFKVRRLPTNDYHVYRRPGEVMVFRWLAGDQVQTFYERLQAHMDAALEGEKEDQRNAHGWKQDARWQAYLAALEKMRVNMEERYLRPLIRDGGLYVLSTQVADEINISFLCEQVMGIAPEELVGAASAPPDVPTENDLAWFFKLFSLRGMKGRTERMCFFAYLQKAGEEW
;
A
#
# COMPACT_ATOMS: atom_id res chain seq x y z
N MET A 1 -10.95 -14.15 17.14
CA MET A 1 -10.71 -14.82 15.85
C MET A 1 -12.07 -15.06 15.22
N ARG A 2 -12.44 -14.29 14.20
CA ARG A 2 -13.52 -14.68 13.31
C ARG A 2 -12.85 -15.60 12.30
N GLU A 3 -13.20 -16.88 12.34
CA GLU A 3 -13.06 -17.73 11.16
C GLU A 3 -14.02 -17.12 10.13
N GLU A 4 -13.49 -16.32 9.20
CA GLU A 4 -14.23 -16.04 7.98
C GLU A 4 -14.53 -17.40 7.34
N PRO A 5 -15.75 -17.66 6.87
CA PRO A 5 -16.03 -18.90 6.16
C PRO A 5 -15.09 -18.96 4.96
N GLU A 6 -14.13 -19.90 5.00
CA GLU A 6 -13.25 -20.21 3.88
C GLU A 6 -14.14 -20.36 2.65
N GLN A 7 -14.05 -19.41 1.72
CA GLN A 7 -14.75 -19.52 0.44
C GLN A 7 -14.09 -20.66 -0.30
N ASP A 8 -14.72 -21.85 -0.25
CA ASP A 8 -14.29 -23.02 -1.00
C ASP A 8 -14.08 -22.58 -2.47
N PRO A 9 -12.88 -22.77 -3.05
CA PRO A 9 -12.63 -22.42 -4.45
C PRO A 9 -13.58 -23.15 -5.42
N GLU A 10 -14.27 -24.21 -4.96
CA GLU A 10 -15.38 -24.83 -5.66
C GLU A 10 -16.57 -23.87 -5.93
N SER A 11 -16.81 -22.87 -5.08
CA SER A 11 -17.97 -21.94 -5.15
C SER A 11 -17.84 -20.81 -6.19
N ARG A 12 -16.63 -20.47 -6.62
CA ARG A 12 -16.40 -19.53 -7.73
C ARG A 12 -16.09 -20.35 -8.97
N GLY A 13 -17.03 -20.52 -9.90
CA GLY A 13 -16.84 -21.33 -11.13
C GLY A 13 -15.82 -20.82 -12.17
N GLY A 14 -14.73 -20.14 -11.76
CA GLY A 14 -13.70 -19.56 -12.64
C GLY A 14 -12.53 -20.48 -13.00
N ASP A 15 -11.73 -20.09 -14.00
CA ASP A 15 -10.50 -20.76 -14.40
C ASP A 15 -9.49 -20.80 -13.23
N PRO A 16 -8.95 -21.97 -12.83
CA PRO A 16 -7.92 -22.08 -11.81
C PRO A 16 -6.73 -21.12 -11.98
N ALA A 17 -6.32 -20.84 -13.22
CA ALA A 17 -5.24 -19.90 -13.47
C ALA A 17 -5.64 -18.45 -13.18
N GLU A 18 -6.89 -18.06 -13.44
CA GLU A 18 -7.43 -16.74 -13.10
C GLU A 18 -7.55 -16.58 -11.59
N LEU A 19 -8.09 -17.59 -10.89
CA LEU A 19 -8.16 -17.60 -9.43
C LEU A 19 -6.78 -17.43 -8.79
N ALA A 20 -5.75 -18.10 -9.34
CA ALA A 20 -4.38 -17.96 -8.86
C ALA A 20 -3.84 -16.54 -9.09
N ARG A 21 -4.16 -15.89 -10.22
CA ARG A 21 -3.76 -14.50 -10.48
C ARG A 21 -4.46 -13.51 -9.56
N GLU A 22 -5.76 -13.68 -9.34
CA GLU A 22 -6.54 -12.87 -8.40
C GLU A 22 -5.94 -12.96 -6.99
N ARG A 23 -5.65 -14.18 -6.52
CA ARG A 23 -5.02 -14.39 -5.23
C ARG A 23 -3.65 -13.74 -5.13
N VAL A 24 -2.81 -13.86 -6.15
CA VAL A 24 -1.50 -13.19 -6.20
C VAL A 24 -1.63 -11.67 -6.15
N GLU A 25 -2.63 -11.09 -6.80
CA GLU A 25 -2.90 -9.66 -6.73
C GLU A 25 -3.35 -9.23 -5.32
N GLU A 26 -4.14 -10.04 -4.60
CA GLU A 26 -4.47 -9.80 -3.18
C GLU A 26 -3.21 -9.81 -2.30
N LEU A 27 -2.38 -10.86 -2.40
CA LEU A 27 -1.13 -10.96 -1.64
C LEU A 27 -0.19 -9.77 -1.93
N ARG A 28 -0.15 -9.32 -3.19
CA ARG A 28 0.60 -8.12 -3.59
C ARG A 28 0.10 -6.87 -2.85
N MET A 29 -1.22 -6.72 -2.66
CA MET A 29 -1.77 -5.59 -1.92
C MET A 29 -1.31 -5.61 -0.46
N HIS A 30 -1.34 -6.78 0.20
CA HIS A 30 -0.82 -6.93 1.55
C HIS A 30 0.67 -6.64 1.63
N ALA A 31 1.48 -7.19 0.71
CA ALA A 31 2.91 -6.92 0.65
C ALA A 31 3.22 -5.42 0.49
N GLN A 32 2.44 -4.71 -0.33
CA GLN A 32 2.56 -3.27 -0.48
C GLN A 32 2.22 -2.52 0.82
N LEU A 33 1.13 -2.90 1.50
CA LEU A 33 0.74 -2.29 2.76
C LEU A 33 1.86 -2.46 3.81
N TYR A 34 2.38 -3.68 3.98
CA TYR A 34 3.47 -3.95 4.90
C TYR A 34 4.72 -3.13 4.55
N ALA A 35 5.20 -3.17 3.31
CA ALA A 35 6.39 -2.43 2.91
C ALA A 35 6.24 -0.90 3.08
N THR A 36 5.03 -0.37 2.90
CA THR A 36 4.76 1.06 3.09
C THR A 36 4.67 1.47 4.57
N PHE A 37 4.07 0.64 5.43
CA PHE A 37 3.70 1.05 6.80
C PHE A 37 4.52 0.42 7.92
N GLU A 38 5.31 -0.62 7.69
CA GLU A 38 6.12 -1.25 8.76
C GLU A 38 7.38 -0.45 9.18
N GLY A 39 7.56 0.76 8.65
CA GLY A 39 8.77 1.55 8.85
C GLY A 39 9.07 1.83 10.33
N THR A 40 8.03 1.98 11.15
CA THR A 40 8.11 2.15 12.61
C THR A 40 8.63 0.89 13.31
N ARG A 41 8.31 -0.31 12.81
CA ARG A 41 8.78 -1.58 13.38
C ARG A 41 10.18 -1.98 12.91
N LYS A 42 10.55 -1.60 11.69
CA LYS A 42 11.66 -2.24 10.97
C LYS A 42 12.72 -1.28 10.43
N LEU A 43 12.44 0.02 10.40
CA LEU A 43 13.28 1.03 9.75
C LEU A 43 13.45 2.28 10.62
N ASP A 44 13.18 2.19 11.93
CA ASP A 44 13.27 3.28 12.89
C ASP A 44 12.51 4.56 12.49
N ALA A 45 11.50 4.43 11.63
CA ALA A 45 10.66 5.55 11.24
C ALA A 45 9.81 5.97 12.43
N VAL A 46 9.58 7.28 12.59
CA VAL A 46 8.68 7.77 13.64
C VAL A 46 7.42 8.39 13.03
N VAL A 47 6.33 8.31 13.78
CA VAL A 47 5.11 9.07 13.47
C VAL A 47 5.30 10.51 13.94
N ARG A 48 5.20 11.44 13.00
CA ARG A 48 5.32 12.88 13.24
C ARG A 48 3.95 13.54 13.08
N PRO A 49 3.17 13.69 14.18
CA PRO A 49 1.93 14.42 14.15
C PRO A 49 2.18 15.92 13.90
N GLY A 50 1.11 16.66 13.58
CA GLY A 50 1.18 18.11 13.42
C GLY A 50 1.70 18.56 12.06
N PHE A 51 1.55 17.74 11.02
CA PHE A 51 1.91 18.14 9.66
C PHE A 51 1.08 19.35 9.20
N ASP A 52 1.72 20.26 8.46
CA ASP A 52 1.13 21.55 8.07
C ASP A 52 -0.19 21.35 7.29
N PRO A 53 -1.33 21.88 7.77
CA PRO A 53 -2.64 21.63 7.15
C PRO A 53 -2.73 22.14 5.71
N LYS A 54 -2.11 23.29 5.41
CA LYS A 54 -2.14 23.89 4.07
C LYS A 54 -1.36 23.05 3.08
N LEU A 55 -0.17 22.57 3.48
CA LEU A 55 0.65 21.67 2.69
C LEU A 55 -0.01 20.30 2.51
N ALA A 56 -0.63 19.75 3.55
CA ALA A 56 -1.38 18.48 3.46
C ALA A 56 -2.45 18.55 2.37
N ARG A 57 -3.27 19.62 2.37
CA ARG A 57 -4.31 19.84 1.36
C ARG A 57 -3.75 20.14 -0.04
N ASP A 58 -2.66 20.91 -0.16
CA ASP A 58 -2.00 21.12 -1.46
C ASP A 58 -1.46 19.80 -2.04
N ILE A 59 -0.85 18.93 -1.21
CA ILE A 59 -0.39 17.61 -1.64
C ILE A 59 -1.57 16.74 -2.07
N GLN A 60 -2.64 16.66 -1.27
CA GLN A 60 -3.85 15.91 -1.61
C GLN A 60 -4.41 16.34 -2.98
N GLN A 61 -4.56 17.66 -3.21
CA GLN A 61 -5.05 18.20 -4.47
C GLN A 61 -4.11 17.90 -5.65
N ARG A 62 -2.79 17.99 -5.44
CA ARG A 62 -1.80 17.64 -6.47
C ARG A 62 -1.84 16.15 -6.81
N MET A 63 -1.92 15.27 -5.81
CA MET A 63 -2.04 13.83 -6.04
C MET A 63 -3.30 13.51 -6.83
N ALA A 64 -4.46 14.11 -6.48
CA ALA A 64 -5.70 13.95 -7.22
C ALA A 64 -5.61 14.47 -8.68
N ARG A 65 -4.86 15.55 -8.94
CA ARG A 65 -4.59 16.02 -10.31
C ARG A 65 -3.68 15.08 -11.08
N LEU A 66 -2.63 14.55 -10.45
CA LEU A 66 -1.74 13.58 -11.07
C LEU A 66 -2.46 12.27 -11.39
N GLU A 67 -3.39 11.84 -10.54
CA GLU A 67 -4.22 10.67 -10.80
C GLU A 67 -4.96 10.78 -12.14
N LYS A 68 -5.51 11.96 -12.44
CA LYS A 68 -6.20 12.27 -13.70
C LYS A 68 -5.26 12.48 -14.89
N ARG A 69 -3.95 12.49 -14.66
CA ARG A 69 -2.89 12.70 -15.67
C ARG A 69 -2.19 11.40 -16.06
N LYS A 70 -2.68 10.26 -15.57
CA LYS A 70 -2.24 8.94 -16.00
C LYS A 70 -2.52 8.73 -17.50
N VAL A 71 -1.60 8.05 -18.18
CA VAL A 71 -1.72 7.75 -19.61
C VAL A 71 -2.59 6.49 -19.78
N GLY A 72 -3.83 6.67 -20.24
CA GLY A 72 -4.80 5.57 -20.37
C GLY A 72 -5.01 4.87 -19.03
N GLU A 73 -4.95 3.53 -19.03
CA GLU A 73 -5.05 2.70 -17.82
C GLU A 73 -3.69 2.42 -17.16
N THR A 74 -2.61 3.05 -17.63
CA THR A 74 -1.27 2.83 -17.09
C THR A 74 -1.01 3.72 -15.86
N PRO A 75 -0.10 3.33 -14.94
CA PRO A 75 0.26 4.19 -13.81
C PRO A 75 1.23 5.33 -14.21
N VAL A 76 1.57 5.48 -15.51
CA VAL A 76 2.55 6.47 -15.98
C VAL A 76 1.90 7.84 -16.11
N ILE A 77 2.56 8.88 -15.60
CA ILE A 77 2.11 10.26 -15.67
C ILE A 77 2.52 10.91 -17.01
N ASP A 78 1.60 11.61 -17.66
CA ASP A 78 1.83 12.39 -18.87
C ASP A 78 2.89 13.50 -18.68
N GLN A 79 3.50 13.97 -19.78
CA GLN A 79 4.52 15.04 -19.70
C GLN A 79 4.03 16.31 -18.99
N PRO A 80 2.80 16.82 -19.22
CA PRO A 80 2.28 17.96 -18.46
C PRO A 80 2.29 17.76 -16.93
N GLY A 81 2.05 16.56 -16.43
CA GLY A 81 2.07 16.23 -15.01
C GLY A 81 3.46 16.15 -14.38
N HIS A 82 4.53 16.03 -15.18
CA HIS A 82 5.90 15.82 -14.67
C HIS A 82 6.37 16.92 -13.73
N ARG A 83 6.01 18.19 -13.98
CA ARG A 83 6.40 19.30 -13.12
C ARG A 83 5.82 19.16 -11.72
N ASP A 84 4.55 18.77 -11.61
CA ASP A 84 3.87 18.59 -10.33
C ASP A 84 4.37 17.33 -9.61
N ALA A 85 4.61 16.24 -10.34
CA ALA A 85 5.21 15.02 -9.79
C ALA A 85 6.62 15.29 -9.22
N SER A 86 7.48 15.98 -9.98
CA SER A 86 8.83 16.35 -9.55
C SER A 86 8.83 17.24 -8.30
N ARG A 87 7.84 18.14 -8.19
CA ARG A 87 7.68 19.01 -7.01
C ARG A 87 7.28 18.20 -5.78
N LEU A 88 6.29 17.32 -5.90
CA LEU A 88 5.84 16.45 -4.81
C LEU A 88 6.96 15.55 -4.28
N LEU A 89 7.76 14.94 -5.16
CA LEU A 89 8.93 14.14 -4.79
C LEU A 89 10.07 14.95 -4.16
N ASN A 90 10.00 16.28 -4.16
CA ASN A 90 11.03 17.15 -3.59
C ASN A 90 10.53 17.97 -2.38
N VAL A 91 9.29 17.77 -1.94
CA VAL A 91 8.70 18.49 -0.79
C VAL A 91 9.57 18.31 0.45
N PHE A 92 9.97 17.08 0.78
CA PHE A 92 10.78 16.83 1.97
C PHE A 92 12.08 17.65 1.99
N LYS A 93 12.76 17.78 0.85
CA LYS A 93 14.00 18.56 0.74
C LYS A 93 13.73 20.07 0.88
N VAL A 94 12.69 20.58 0.24
CA VAL A 94 12.33 22.02 0.29
C VAL A 94 11.89 22.43 1.69
N ARG A 95 11.16 21.55 2.39
CA ARG A 95 10.61 21.79 3.72
C ARG A 95 11.50 21.28 4.85
N ARG A 96 12.68 20.74 4.53
CA ARG A 96 13.63 20.13 5.47
C ARG A 96 12.99 19.07 6.38
N LEU A 97 12.08 18.28 5.80
CA LEU A 97 11.45 17.16 6.47
C LEU A 97 12.37 15.95 6.39
N PRO A 98 12.49 15.15 7.46
CA PRO A 98 13.16 13.86 7.40
C PRO A 98 12.46 12.94 6.39
N THR A 99 13.26 12.20 5.64
CA THR A 99 12.79 11.04 4.88
C THR A 99 12.53 9.87 5.83
N ASN A 100 11.89 8.81 5.33
CA ASN A 100 11.53 7.60 6.08
C ASN A 100 10.42 7.76 7.13
N ASP A 101 10.29 8.91 7.77
CA ASP A 101 9.26 9.18 8.78
C ASP A 101 7.85 9.35 8.19
N TYR A 102 6.84 9.06 9.02
CA TYR A 102 5.42 9.24 8.70
C TYR A 102 4.96 10.62 9.17
N HIS A 103 4.79 11.56 8.25
CA HIS A 103 4.24 12.88 8.54
C HIS A 103 2.73 12.83 8.51
N VAL A 104 2.07 13.18 9.61
CA VAL A 104 0.63 12.96 9.77
C VAL A 104 -0.12 14.26 10.01
N TYR A 105 -1.11 14.49 9.17
CA TYR A 105 -2.15 15.48 9.38
C TYR A 105 -3.46 14.79 9.80
N ARG A 106 -4.14 15.32 10.82
CA ARG A 106 -5.33 14.70 11.42
C ARG A 106 -6.46 15.72 11.56
N ARG A 107 -7.68 15.25 11.37
CA ARG A 107 -8.94 15.82 11.85
C ARG A 107 -9.77 14.68 12.44
N PRO A 108 -10.78 14.97 13.28
CA PRO A 108 -11.75 13.94 13.66
C PRO A 108 -12.26 13.21 12.41
N GLY A 109 -12.11 11.89 12.39
CA GLY A 109 -12.55 11.02 11.29
C GLY A 109 -11.71 11.05 10.01
N GLU A 110 -10.65 11.86 9.91
CA GLU A 110 -9.83 12.00 8.70
C GLU A 110 -8.33 12.05 9.03
N VAL A 111 -7.53 11.22 8.37
CA VAL A 111 -6.08 11.19 8.55
C VAL A 111 -5.38 11.16 7.19
N MET A 112 -4.36 12.00 7.06
CA MET A 112 -3.46 12.02 5.91
C MET A 112 -2.05 11.68 6.37
N VAL A 113 -1.47 10.64 5.77
CA VAL A 113 -0.13 10.15 6.07
C VAL A 113 0.78 10.36 4.87
N PHE A 114 1.92 11.00 5.08
CA PHE A 114 2.91 11.25 4.04
C PHE A 114 4.26 10.65 4.43
N ARG A 115 4.87 9.87 3.53
CA ARG A 115 6.21 9.30 3.73
C ARG A 115 7.04 9.47 2.46
N TRP A 116 8.21 10.09 2.60
CA TRP A 116 9.15 10.25 1.49
C TRP A 116 10.35 9.34 1.66
N LEU A 117 10.76 8.69 0.58
CA LEU A 117 11.99 7.90 0.51
C LEU A 117 12.90 8.45 -0.60
N ALA A 118 14.21 8.35 -0.43
CA ALA A 118 15.19 8.73 -1.45
C ALA A 118 16.41 7.80 -1.44
N GLY A 119 16.98 7.55 -2.63
CA GLY A 119 18.21 6.76 -2.77
C GLY A 119 18.07 5.35 -2.18
N ASP A 120 18.96 4.98 -1.27
CA ASP A 120 19.02 3.63 -0.68
C ASP A 120 17.75 3.26 0.11
N GLN A 121 16.99 4.24 0.61
CA GLN A 121 15.70 3.98 1.23
C GLN A 121 14.67 3.44 0.22
N VAL A 122 14.76 3.88 -1.04
CA VAL A 122 13.91 3.34 -2.13
C VAL A 122 14.34 1.92 -2.47
N GLN A 123 15.65 1.64 -2.51
CA GLN A 123 16.18 0.29 -2.67
C GLN A 123 15.66 -0.64 -1.58
N THR A 124 15.80 -0.22 -0.32
CA THR A 124 15.32 -0.97 0.85
C THR A 124 13.81 -1.23 0.76
N PHE A 125 13.01 -0.26 0.29
CA PHE A 125 11.58 -0.46 0.09
C PHE A 125 11.28 -1.58 -0.91
N TYR A 126 11.96 -1.62 -2.06
CA TYR A 126 11.72 -2.66 -3.06
C TYR A 126 12.18 -4.04 -2.60
N GLU A 127 13.31 -4.14 -1.92
CA GLU A 127 13.78 -5.39 -1.33
C GLU A 127 12.79 -5.95 -0.33
N ARG A 128 12.25 -5.09 0.55
CA ARG A 128 11.22 -5.50 1.52
C ARG A 128 9.90 -5.84 0.86
N LEU A 129 9.48 -5.07 -0.14
CA LEU A 129 8.28 -5.34 -0.92
C LEU A 129 8.36 -6.71 -1.61
N GLN A 130 9.52 -7.05 -2.18
CA GLN A 130 9.77 -8.36 -2.76
C GLN A 130 9.74 -9.45 -1.68
N ALA A 131 10.43 -9.24 -0.56
CA ALA A 131 10.45 -10.21 0.54
C ALA A 131 9.05 -10.50 1.11
N HIS A 132 8.20 -9.49 1.27
CA HIS A 132 6.81 -9.68 1.68
C HIS A 132 5.98 -10.43 0.64
N MET A 133 6.17 -10.11 -0.64
CA MET A 133 5.47 -10.80 -1.73
C MET A 133 5.87 -12.29 -1.78
N ASP A 134 7.16 -12.58 -1.67
CA ASP A 134 7.68 -13.95 -1.70
C ASP A 134 7.21 -14.75 -0.49
N ALA A 135 7.26 -14.17 0.71
CA ALA A 135 6.78 -14.81 1.94
C ALA A 135 5.28 -15.07 1.91
N ALA A 136 4.48 -14.10 1.45
CA ALA A 136 3.04 -14.24 1.34
C ALA A 136 2.65 -15.31 0.30
N LEU A 137 3.35 -15.34 -0.84
CA LEU A 137 3.10 -16.34 -1.88
C LEU A 137 3.48 -17.75 -1.44
N GLU A 138 4.58 -17.92 -0.71
CA GLU A 138 4.97 -19.24 -0.21
C GLU A 138 4.03 -19.71 0.91
N GLY A 139 3.66 -18.82 1.85
CA GLY A 139 2.68 -19.11 2.89
C GLY A 139 1.35 -19.56 2.30
N GLU A 140 0.84 -18.85 1.28
CA GLU A 140 -0.38 -19.25 0.59
C GLU A 140 -0.28 -20.66 0.00
N LYS A 141 0.84 -20.99 -0.66
CA LYS A 141 1.02 -22.34 -1.23
C LYS A 141 1.02 -23.42 -0.14
N GLU A 142 1.68 -23.16 0.99
CA GLU A 142 1.71 -24.08 2.12
C GLU A 142 0.33 -24.26 2.74
N ASP A 143 -0.39 -23.18 3.00
CA ASP A 143 -1.75 -23.20 3.56
C ASP A 143 -2.69 -24.00 2.65
N GLN A 144 -2.64 -23.73 1.35
CA GLN A 144 -3.47 -24.43 0.37
C GLN A 144 -3.11 -25.92 0.26
N ARG A 145 -1.83 -26.29 0.30
CA ARG A 145 -1.41 -27.71 0.37
C ARG A 145 -1.90 -28.39 1.65
N ASN A 146 -1.89 -27.69 2.78
CA ASN A 146 -2.32 -28.25 4.06
C ASN A 146 -3.84 -28.42 4.12
N ALA A 147 -4.61 -27.42 3.69
CA ALA A 147 -6.07 -27.45 3.69
C ALA A 147 -6.64 -28.50 2.73
N HIS A 148 -6.02 -28.67 1.56
CA HIS A 148 -6.61 -29.42 0.46
C HIS A 148 -5.68 -30.48 -0.14
N GLY A 149 -4.53 -30.76 0.45
CA GLY A 149 -3.59 -31.78 -0.05
C GLY A 149 -4.14 -33.20 -0.07
N TRP A 150 -5.22 -33.46 0.67
CA TRP A 150 -5.97 -34.72 0.65
C TRP A 150 -7.03 -34.77 -0.47
N LYS A 151 -7.47 -33.62 -1.00
CA LYS A 151 -8.44 -33.56 -2.12
C LYS A 151 -7.71 -33.96 -3.42
N GLN A 152 -8.17 -35.03 -4.07
CA GLN A 152 -7.68 -35.46 -5.40
C GLN A 152 -8.42 -34.79 -6.56
N ASP A 153 -9.07 -33.64 -6.32
CA ASP A 153 -9.81 -32.93 -7.35
C ASP A 153 -8.86 -32.30 -8.40
N ALA A 154 -9.17 -32.54 -9.67
CA ALA A 154 -8.36 -32.09 -10.80
C ALA A 154 -8.30 -30.56 -10.90
N ARG A 155 -9.38 -29.88 -10.55
CA ARG A 155 -9.46 -28.42 -10.60
C ARG A 155 -8.59 -27.79 -9.51
N TRP A 156 -8.67 -28.33 -8.30
CA TRP A 156 -7.79 -27.94 -7.20
C TRP A 156 -6.30 -28.12 -7.53
N GLN A 157 -5.93 -29.28 -8.08
CA GLN A 157 -4.55 -29.52 -8.50
C GLN A 157 -4.09 -28.55 -9.59
N ALA A 158 -4.98 -28.18 -10.52
CA ALA A 158 -4.68 -27.17 -11.54
C ALA A 158 -4.46 -25.78 -10.93
N TYR A 159 -5.23 -25.40 -9.90
CA TYR A 159 -5.05 -24.15 -9.17
C TYR A 159 -3.69 -24.10 -8.45
N LEU A 160 -3.36 -25.13 -7.67
CA LEU A 160 -2.05 -25.24 -7.00
C LEU A 160 -0.90 -25.20 -8.02
N ALA A 161 -1.02 -25.94 -9.12
CA ALA A 161 -0.02 -25.92 -10.19
C ALA A 161 0.12 -24.54 -10.86
N ALA A 162 -0.97 -23.77 -10.95
CA ALA A 162 -0.93 -22.39 -11.42
C ALA A 162 -0.21 -21.48 -10.42
N LEU A 163 -0.55 -21.55 -9.12
CA LEU A 163 0.14 -20.81 -8.05
C LEU A 163 1.64 -21.10 -8.01
N GLU A 164 2.06 -22.36 -8.19
CA GLU A 164 3.48 -22.72 -8.18
C GLU A 164 4.31 -22.01 -9.24
N LYS A 165 3.69 -21.80 -10.41
CA LYS A 165 4.33 -21.14 -11.54
C LYS A 165 4.37 -19.63 -11.39
N MET A 166 3.62 -19.07 -10.45
CA MET A 166 3.58 -17.63 -10.22
C MET A 166 4.94 -17.15 -9.67
N ARG A 167 5.49 -16.18 -10.38
CA ARG A 167 6.67 -15.41 -9.97
C ARG A 167 6.37 -13.95 -10.26
N VAL A 168 6.54 -13.11 -9.25
CA VAL A 168 6.27 -11.67 -9.37
C VAL A 168 7.55 -10.91 -9.06
N ASN A 169 8.11 -10.25 -10.08
CA ASN A 169 9.17 -9.28 -9.88
C ASN A 169 8.56 -7.92 -9.55
N MET A 170 8.68 -7.50 -8.29
CA MET A 170 8.06 -6.29 -7.80
C MET A 170 8.71 -5.03 -8.37
N GLU A 171 9.99 -5.05 -8.74
CA GLU A 171 10.61 -3.90 -9.39
C GLU A 171 10.05 -3.66 -10.80
N GLU A 172 9.95 -4.73 -11.59
CA GLU A 172 9.39 -4.69 -12.94
C GLU A 172 7.91 -4.32 -12.92
N ARG A 173 7.13 -4.94 -12.02
CA ARG A 173 5.70 -4.66 -11.87
C ARG A 173 5.41 -3.20 -11.56
N TYR A 174 6.29 -2.55 -10.80
CA TYR A 174 6.18 -1.13 -10.43
C TYR A 174 6.99 -0.20 -11.35
N LEU A 175 7.44 -0.72 -12.49
CA LEU A 175 8.11 -0.01 -13.58
C LEU A 175 9.43 0.65 -13.16
N ARG A 176 10.12 0.09 -12.15
CA ARG A 176 11.37 0.64 -11.62
C ARG A 176 12.47 0.79 -12.68
N PRO A 177 12.72 -0.19 -13.58
CA PRO A 177 13.71 -0.01 -14.65
C PRO A 177 13.35 1.17 -15.55
N LEU A 178 12.07 1.30 -15.95
CA LEU A 178 11.61 2.39 -16.80
C LEU A 178 11.66 3.76 -16.10
N ILE A 179 11.46 3.82 -14.78
CA ILE A 179 11.66 5.05 -14.00
C ILE A 179 13.13 5.47 -14.06
N ARG A 180 14.06 4.53 -13.85
CA ARG A 180 15.50 4.81 -13.80
C ARG A 180 16.06 5.20 -15.16
N ASP A 181 15.70 4.49 -16.21
CA ASP A 181 16.27 4.65 -17.54
C ASP A 181 15.53 5.70 -18.37
N GLY A 182 14.20 5.71 -18.28
CA GLY A 182 13.32 6.59 -19.08
C GLY A 182 12.95 7.91 -18.40
N GLY A 183 13.33 8.11 -17.13
CA GLY A 183 12.99 9.31 -16.37
C GLY A 183 11.47 9.50 -16.15
N LEU A 184 10.71 8.41 -16.17
CA LEU A 184 9.26 8.44 -16.01
C LEU A 184 8.85 8.81 -14.59
N TYR A 185 7.68 9.42 -14.47
CA TYR A 185 6.95 9.53 -13.20
C TYR A 185 5.81 8.53 -13.21
N VAL A 186 5.70 7.75 -12.13
CA VAL A 186 4.71 6.68 -12.00
C VAL A 186 3.92 6.91 -10.72
N LEU A 187 2.60 6.88 -10.82
CA LEU A 187 1.68 6.96 -9.70
C LEU A 187 0.83 5.69 -9.64
N SER A 188 1.08 4.83 -8.66
CA SER A 188 0.15 3.73 -8.37
C SER A 188 -0.85 4.16 -7.32
N THR A 189 -2.07 3.64 -7.44
CA THR A 189 -3.17 3.93 -6.53
C THR A 189 -3.79 2.63 -6.07
N GLN A 190 -4.01 2.52 -4.77
CA GLN A 190 -4.79 1.45 -4.16
C GLN A 190 -5.92 2.07 -3.36
N VAL A 191 -7.07 1.42 -3.43
CA VAL A 191 -8.27 1.80 -2.69
C VAL A 191 -8.79 0.54 -2.01
N ALA A 192 -9.15 0.66 -0.75
CA ALA A 192 -9.94 -0.31 -0.01
C ALA A 192 -11.09 0.46 0.64
N ASP A 193 -12.32 0.02 0.41
CA ASP A 193 -13.50 0.65 1.01
C ASP A 193 -13.48 0.52 2.54
N GLU A 194 -12.87 -0.56 3.04
CA GLU A 194 -12.66 -0.82 4.44
C GLU A 194 -11.26 -1.39 4.71
N ILE A 195 -10.54 -0.74 5.63
CA ILE A 195 -9.37 -1.28 6.32
C ILE A 195 -9.64 -1.24 7.82
N ASN A 196 -9.25 -2.30 8.51
CA ASN A 196 -9.27 -2.32 9.97
C ASN A 196 -8.11 -1.47 10.51
N ILE A 197 -8.42 -0.37 11.20
CA ILE A 197 -7.41 0.57 11.68
C ILE A 197 -6.49 -0.03 12.74
N SER A 198 -6.99 -0.92 13.60
CA SER A 198 -6.17 -1.65 14.58
C SER A 198 -5.21 -2.61 13.88
N PHE A 199 -5.64 -3.30 12.82
CA PHE A 199 -4.73 -4.11 12.02
C PHE A 199 -3.58 -3.26 11.44
N LEU A 200 -3.90 -2.11 10.82
CA LEU A 200 -2.87 -1.23 10.27
C LEU A 200 -1.92 -0.72 11.37
N CYS A 201 -2.44 -0.25 12.50
CA CYS A 201 -1.63 0.36 13.55
C CYS A 201 -0.82 -0.68 14.33
N GLU A 202 -1.47 -1.73 14.82
CA GLU A 202 -0.85 -2.67 15.77
C GLU A 202 -0.08 -3.77 15.04
N GLN A 203 -0.66 -4.36 14.00
CA GLN A 203 -0.04 -5.48 13.28
C GLN A 203 0.96 -4.98 12.24
N VAL A 204 0.64 -3.95 11.47
CA VAL A 204 1.56 -3.48 10.42
C VAL A 204 2.57 -2.47 10.96
N MET A 205 2.09 -1.41 11.63
CA MET A 205 2.95 -0.32 12.12
C MET A 205 3.54 -0.58 13.51
N GLY A 206 2.98 -1.48 14.32
CA GLY A 206 3.44 -1.71 15.70
C GLY A 206 3.35 -0.47 16.60
N ILE A 207 2.32 0.35 16.41
CA ILE A 207 2.01 1.54 17.22
C ILE A 207 0.56 1.47 17.71
N ALA A 208 0.23 2.24 18.75
CA ALA A 208 -1.16 2.32 19.19
C ALA A 208 -2.02 3.12 18.17
N PRO A 209 -3.31 2.80 17.97
CA PRO A 209 -4.16 3.52 17.03
C PRO A 209 -4.20 5.04 17.23
N GLU A 210 -4.25 5.51 18.47
CA GLU A 210 -4.22 6.94 18.83
C GLU A 210 -2.94 7.65 18.36
N GLU A 211 -1.83 6.92 18.23
CA GLU A 211 -0.60 7.46 17.70
C GLU A 211 -0.71 7.77 16.21
N LEU A 212 -1.57 7.07 15.45
CA LEU A 212 -1.82 7.33 14.04
C LEU A 212 -3.01 8.27 13.80
N VAL A 213 -4.16 7.97 14.40
CA VAL A 213 -5.43 8.67 14.12
C VAL A 213 -5.76 9.78 15.12
N GLY A 214 -5.04 9.84 16.24
CA GLY A 214 -5.30 10.79 17.32
C GLY A 214 -6.42 10.33 18.26
N ALA A 215 -6.35 10.76 19.52
CA ALA A 215 -7.26 10.31 20.58
C ALA A 215 -8.76 10.52 20.25
N ALA A 216 -9.10 11.59 19.52
CA ALA A 216 -10.49 11.88 19.14
C ALA A 216 -11.08 10.89 18.11
N SER A 217 -10.25 10.09 17.44
CA SER A 217 -10.68 9.12 16.44
C SER A 217 -10.15 7.72 16.71
N ALA A 218 -9.43 7.53 17.81
CA ALA A 218 -8.97 6.21 18.25
C ALA A 218 -10.19 5.33 18.56
N PRO A 219 -10.14 4.04 18.23
CA PRO A 219 -11.16 3.09 18.67
C PRO A 219 -11.27 3.10 20.21
N PRO A 220 -12.47 2.89 20.78
CA PRO A 220 -12.62 2.72 22.22
C PRO A 220 -12.02 1.39 22.67
N ASP A 221 -11.87 1.19 23.99
CA ASP A 221 -11.26 -0.03 24.58
C ASP A 221 -11.92 -1.34 24.11
N VAL A 222 -13.23 -1.31 23.87
CA VAL A 222 -14.00 -2.41 23.30
C VAL A 222 -14.61 -1.93 21.98
N PRO A 223 -13.87 -2.03 20.87
CA PRO A 223 -14.31 -1.47 19.60
C PRO A 223 -15.33 -2.37 18.91
N THR A 224 -16.30 -1.77 18.23
CA THR A 224 -17.16 -2.46 17.26
C THR A 224 -16.48 -2.56 15.90
N GLU A 225 -17.03 -3.36 14.98
CA GLU A 225 -16.52 -3.41 13.59
C GLU A 225 -16.54 -2.01 12.93
N ASN A 226 -17.60 -1.23 13.16
CA ASN A 226 -17.70 0.14 12.65
C ASN A 226 -16.67 1.11 13.26
N ASP A 227 -16.23 0.89 14.50
CA ASP A 227 -15.17 1.71 15.10
C ASP A 227 -13.81 1.45 14.45
N LEU A 228 -13.61 0.25 13.93
CA LEU A 228 -12.38 -0.20 13.29
C LEU A 228 -12.37 0.02 11.78
N ALA A 229 -13.52 0.19 11.15
CA ALA A 229 -13.69 0.33 9.71
C ALA A 229 -13.30 1.74 9.22
N TRP A 230 -12.31 1.80 8.34
CA TRP A 230 -11.85 3.04 7.70
C TRP A 230 -11.75 2.87 6.19
N PHE A 231 -12.25 3.83 5.42
CA PHE A 231 -11.88 3.97 4.02
C PHE A 231 -10.39 4.24 3.90
N PHE A 232 -9.73 3.57 2.96
CA PHE A 232 -8.30 3.70 2.74
C PHE A 232 -7.99 3.94 1.27
N LYS A 233 -7.14 4.95 1.01
CA LYS A 233 -6.57 5.20 -0.30
C LYS A 233 -5.10 5.51 -0.21
N LEU A 234 -4.27 4.70 -0.88
CA LEU A 234 -2.83 4.88 -0.96
C LEU A 234 -2.42 5.30 -2.37
N PHE A 235 -1.72 6.43 -2.44
CA PHE A 235 -0.98 6.89 -3.61
C PHE A 235 0.51 6.61 -3.40
N SER A 236 1.15 6.03 -4.40
CA SER A 236 2.59 5.78 -4.42
C SER A 236 3.20 6.44 -5.65
N LEU A 237 3.69 7.67 -5.48
CA LEU A 237 4.37 8.42 -6.53
C LEU A 237 5.86 8.08 -6.55
N ARG A 238 6.40 7.82 -7.73
CA ARG A 238 7.80 7.44 -7.96
C ARG A 238 8.38 8.20 -9.14
N GLY A 239 9.67 8.46 -9.10
CA GLY A 239 10.38 9.10 -10.20
C GLY A 239 11.82 9.45 -9.86
N MET A 240 12.56 9.84 -10.89
CA MET A 240 13.93 10.32 -10.74
C MET A 240 13.96 11.83 -10.48
N LYS A 241 14.80 12.26 -9.53
CA LYS A 241 15.18 13.67 -9.36
C LYS A 241 16.69 13.82 -9.49
N GLY A 242 17.14 14.25 -10.66
CA GLY A 242 18.56 14.16 -11.01
C GLY A 242 18.97 12.70 -11.10
N ARG A 243 19.97 12.28 -10.31
CA ARG A 243 20.45 10.89 -10.24
C ARG A 243 19.85 10.08 -9.09
N THR A 244 18.94 10.67 -8.32
CA THR A 244 18.37 10.02 -7.13
C THR A 244 16.94 9.59 -7.40
N GLU A 245 16.67 8.30 -7.26
CA GLU A 245 15.32 7.75 -7.23
C GLU A 245 14.60 8.23 -5.97
N ARG A 246 13.34 8.62 -6.10
CA ARG A 246 12.53 9.10 -4.98
C ARG A 246 11.13 8.54 -5.02
N MET A 247 10.57 8.37 -3.83
CA MET A 247 9.19 7.95 -3.64
C MET A 247 8.47 8.88 -2.67
N CYS A 248 7.18 9.06 -2.90
CA CYS A 248 6.25 9.69 -1.98
C CYS A 248 5.03 8.79 -1.84
N PHE A 249 4.83 8.27 -0.64
CA PHE A 249 3.58 7.64 -0.24
C PHE A 249 2.67 8.70 0.34
N PHE A 250 1.43 8.75 -0.14
CA PHE A 250 0.36 9.53 0.44
C PHE A 250 -0.82 8.60 0.70
N ALA A 251 -1.14 8.36 1.97
CA ALA A 251 -2.34 7.64 2.34
C ALA A 251 -3.39 8.58 2.91
N TYR A 252 -4.62 8.38 2.50
CA TYR A 252 -5.81 9.03 3.01
C TYR A 252 -6.66 7.97 3.69
N LEU A 253 -6.98 8.22 4.96
CA LEU A 253 -7.80 7.38 5.82
C LEU A 253 -9.03 8.21 6.24
N GLN A 254 -10.22 7.62 6.14
CA GLN A 254 -11.45 8.25 6.62
C GLN A 254 -12.32 7.24 7.35
N LYS A 255 -12.85 7.58 8.53
CA LYS A 255 -13.69 6.67 9.31
C LYS A 255 -14.97 6.34 8.53
N ALA A 256 -15.34 5.06 8.45
CA ALA A 256 -16.54 4.63 7.75
C ALA A 256 -17.81 5.16 8.45
N GLY A 257 -18.83 5.51 7.67
CA GLY A 257 -20.13 5.96 8.19
C GLY A 257 -20.24 7.44 8.61
N GLU A 258 -19.17 8.23 8.49
CA GLU A 258 -19.27 9.69 8.57
C GLU A 258 -19.64 10.27 7.19
N GLU A 259 -20.95 10.51 6.98
CA GLU A 259 -21.45 11.35 5.88
C GLU A 259 -21.14 12.83 6.18
N TRP A 260 -20.71 13.58 5.16
CA TRP A 260 -20.49 15.02 5.21
C TRP A 260 -21.60 15.77 4.47
#